data_AF-A0A3S5DMJ0-F1
#
_entry.id   AF-A0A3S5DMJ0-F1
#
_cell.length_a   1.000
_cell.length_b   1.000
_cell.length_c   1.000
_cell.angle_alpha   90.00
_cell.angle_beta   90.00
_cell.angle_gamma   90.00
#
_symmetry.space_group_name_H-M   'P 1'
#
loop_
_entity.id
_entity.type
_entity.pdbx_description
1 polymer ?
#
loop_
_entity_poly.entity_id
_entity_poly.type
_entity_poly.pdbx_seq_one_letter_code
_entity_poly.pdbx_strand_id
1 'polypeptide(L)' 'MPFVVVDLVVSSVLLALGMMMMSPVTISTPIKLVLFVALDGWTLLSKGLILQYMDIAT' A
#
# COMPACT_ATOMS: atom_id res chain seq x y z
N MET A 1 -5.15 4.66 3.25
CA MET A 1 -4.21 5.62 3.90
C MET A 1 -2.75 5.31 3.55
N PRO A 2 -2.13 4.19 3.96
CA PRO A 2 -0.68 3.99 3.79
C PRO A 2 -0.20 3.96 2.33
N PHE A 3 -0.98 3.39 1.41
CA PHE A 3 -0.61 3.34 -0.01
C PHE A 3 -0.53 4.72 -0.70
N VAL A 4 -1.36 5.68 -0.26
CA VAL A 4 -1.36 7.05 -0.82
C VAL A 4 -0.11 7.80 -0.36
N VAL A 5 0.34 7.55 0.88
CA VAL A 5 1.60 8.10 1.38
C VAL A 5 2.77 7.59 0.53
N VAL A 6 2.80 6.29 0.21
CA VAL A 6 3.83 5.72 -0.67
C VAL A 6 3.81 6.39 -2.05
N ASP A 7 2.64 6.61 -2.65
CA ASP A 7 2.54 7.29 -3.95
C ASP A 7 3.06 8.72 -3.92
N LEU A 8 2.70 9.49 -2.89
CA LEU A 8 3.13 10.87 -2.74
C LEU A 8 4.64 10.97 -2.51
N VAL A 9 5.20 10.09 -1.68
CA VAL A 9 6.65 10.02 -1.44
C VAL A 9 7.39 9.69 -2.73
N VAL A 10 6.98 8.62 -3.43
CA VAL A 10 7.61 8.21 -4.71
C VAL A 10 7.52 9.33 -5.75
N SER A 11 6.36 10.01 -5.84
CA SER A 11 6.17 11.14 -6.75
C SER A 11 7.08 12.32 -6.40
N SER A 12 7.21 12.66 -5.11
CA SER A 12 8.10 13.75 -4.66
C SER A 12 9.57 13.47 -4.95
N VAL A 13 10.01 12.20 -4.84
CA VAL A 13 11.39 11.78 -5.15
C VAL A 13 11.64 11.84 -6.65
N LEU A 14 10.71 11.36 -7.48
CA LEU A 14 10.81 11.46 -8.95
C LEU A 14 10.87 12.92 -9.44
N LEU A 15 10.06 13.79 -8.83
CA LEU A 15 10.08 15.23 -9.12
C LEU A 15 11.42 15.86 -8.71
N ALA A 16 11.98 15.48 -7.56
CA ALA A 16 13.30 15.94 -7.12
C ALA A 16 14.44 15.45 -8.03
N LEU A 17 14.30 14.27 -8.64
CA LEU A 17 15.23 13.73 -9.63
C LEU A 17 15.05 14.32 -11.03
N GLY A 18 14.07 15.20 -11.26
CA GLY A 18 13.78 15.80 -12.56
C GLY A 18 13.13 14.85 -13.57
N MET A 19 12.67 13.67 -13.13
CA MET A 19 12.14 12.62 -14.00
C MET A 19 10.62 12.76 -14.23
N MET A 20 10.20 13.84 -14.88
CA MET A 20 8.76 14.13 -15.09
C MET A 20 8.06 13.24 -16.12
N MET A 21 8.80 12.54 -16.98
CA MET A 21 8.22 11.72 -18.05
C MET A 21 7.96 10.27 -17.64
N MET A 22 8.50 9.83 -16.51
CA MET A 22 8.25 8.48 -16.00
C MET A 22 7.03 8.53 -15.07
N SER A 23 6.04 7.66 -15.32
CA SER A 23 4.88 7.54 -14.45
C SER A 23 5.30 7.06 -13.05
N PRO A 24 5.03 7.82 -11.97
CA PRO A 24 5.35 7.41 -10.61
C PRO A 24 4.66 6.10 -10.20
N VAL A 25 3.54 5.77 -10.85
CA VAL A 25 2.74 4.57 -10.58
C VAL A 25 3.52 3.29 -10.89
N THR A 26 4.36 3.29 -11.93
CA THR A 26 5.15 2.11 -12.30
C THR A 26 6.19 1.76 -11.23
N ILE A 27 6.70 2.77 -10.52
CA ILE A 27 7.64 2.58 -9.40
C ILE A 27 6.87 2.29 -8.10
N SER A 28 5.74 2.94 -7.87
CA SER A 28 4.99 2.76 -6.62
C SER A 28 4.26 1.42 -6.52
N THR A 29 3.83 0.82 -7.64
CA THR A 29 3.11 -0.46 -7.65
C THR A 29 3.90 -1.63 -7.03
N PRO A 30 5.15 -1.95 -7.42
CA PRO A 30 5.91 -3.01 -6.76
C PRO A 30 6.20 -2.69 -5.29
N ILE A 31 6.47 -1.43 -4.95
CA ILE A 31 6.74 -1.00 -3.56
C ILE A 31 5.52 -1.21 -2.67
N LYS A 32 4.33 -0.83 -3.13
CA LYS A 32 3.07 -1.05 -2.40
C LYS A 32 2.81 -2.53 -2.16
N LEU A 33 3.06 -3.38 -3.16
CA LEU A 33 2.87 -4.83 -3.04
C LEU A 33 3.81 -5.43 -2.00
N VAL A 34 5.10 -5.06 -2.04
CA VAL A 34 6.08 -5.50 -1.03
C VAL A 34 5.67 -5.04 0.36
N LEU A 35 5.29 -3.77 0.52
CA LEU A 35 4.83 -3.24 1.82
C LEU A 35 3.56 -3.95 2.32
N PHE A 36 2.63 -4.30 1.42
CA PHE A 36 1.41 -5.01 1.81
C PHE A 36 1.68 -6.46 2.22
N VAL A 37 2.56 -7.16 1.51
CA VAL A 37 2.94 -8.54 1.84
C VAL A 37 3.81 -8.59 3.10
N ALA A 38 4.75 -7.66 3.25
CA ALA A 38 5.64 -7.59 4.42
C ALA A 38 4.89 -7.32 5.74
N LEU A 39 3.71 -6.71 5.68
CA LEU A 39 2.85 -6.46 6.84
C LEU A 39 1.78 -7.53 7.04
N ASP A 40 1.86 -8.67 6.35
CA ASP A 40 0.81 -9.72 6.34
C ASP A 40 -0.60 -9.14 6.07
N GLY A 41 -0.68 -8.17 5.16
CA GLY A 41 -1.89 -7.37 4.93
C GLY A 41 -3.11 -8.19 4.51
N TRP A 42 -2.90 -9.29 3.78
CA TRP A 42 -3.97 -10.22 3.40
C TRP A 42 -4.60 -10.92 4.62
N THR A 43 -3.77 -11.34 5.59
CA THR A 43 -4.24 -12.02 6.80
C THR A 43 -4.94 -11.03 7.74
N LEU A 44 -4.41 -9.82 7.88
CA LEU A 44 -5.05 -8.76 8.66
C LEU A 44 -6.41 -8.35 8.09
N LEU A 45 -6.50 -8.16 6.77
CA LEU A 45 -7.74 -7.78 6.11
C LEU A 45 -8.80 -8.88 6.21
N SER A 46 -8.44 -10.12 5.92
CA SER A 46 -9.38 -11.26 6.00
C SER A 46 -9.87 -11.50 7.43
N LYS A 47 -8.97 -11.51 8.42
CA LYS A 47 -9.37 -11.64 9.83
C LYS A 47 -10.25 -10.47 10.28
N GLY A 48 -9.89 -9.24 9.93
CA GLY A 48 -10.68 -8.05 10.27
C GLY A 48 -12.10 -8.12 9.72
N LEU A 49 -12.26 -8.54 8.46
CA LEU A 49 -13.57 -8.75 7.85
C LEU A 49 -14.33 -9.88 8.55
N ILE A 50 -13.72 -11.05 8.72
CA ILE A 50 -14.40 -12.20 9.34
C ILE A 50 -14.85 -11.89 10.77
N LEU A 51 -13.99 -11.28 11.59
CA LEU A 51 -14.32 -10.89 12.97
C LEU A 51 -15.45 -9.87 13.03
N GLN A 52 -15.57 -8.99 12.03
CA GLN A 52 -16.64 -8.01 11.97
C GLN A 52 -18.00 -8.64 11.63
N TYR A 53 -18.04 -9.69 10.80
CA TYR A 53 -19.29 -10.32 10.36
C TYR A 53 -19.70 -11.51 11.23
N MET A 54 -18.74 -12.29 11.68
CA MET A 54 -18.96 -13.36 12.65
C MET A 54 -18.34 -12.88 13.94
N ASP A 55 -19.17 -12.37 14.85
CA ASP A 55 -18.75 -12.02 16.19
C ASP A 55 -18.42 -13.33 16.93
N ILE A 56 -17.21 -13.86 16.74
CA ILE A 56 -16.74 -15.14 17.34
C ILE A 56 -16.45 -14.95 18.85
N ALA A 57 -17.00 -13.90 19.46
CA ALA A 57 -16.79 -13.50 20.85
C ALA A 57 -17.97 -13.86 21.77
N THR A 58 -18.99 -14.57 21.30
CA THR A 58 -19.99 -15.26 22.14
C THR A 58 -19.67 -16.74 22.24
#